data_AF-A0A382CQX7-F1
#
_entry.id   AF-A0A382CQX7-F1
#
_cell.length_a   1.000
_cell.length_b   1.000
_cell.length_c   1.000
_cell.angle_alpha   90.00
_cell.angle_beta   90.00
_cell.angle_gamma   90.00
#
_symmetry.space_group_name_H-M   'P 1'
#
loop_
_entity.id
_entity.type
_entity.pdbx_description
1 polymer ?
#
loop_
_entity_poly.entity_id
_entity_poly.type
_entity_poly.pdbx_seq_one_letter_code
_entity_poly.pdbx_strand_id
1 'polypeptide(L)' 'MSDVELTPVRPAHVFDEAALEAYMRTEIGGYRPPMKVQQFEGGQSNPTFMLETPTDRYVLRKQPPGEL' A
#
# COMPACT_ATOMS: atom_id res chain seq x y z
N MET A 1 -4.42 18.39 -14.26
CA MET A 1 -4.74 17.25 -13.36
C MET A 1 -3.42 16.91 -12.72
N SER A 2 -3.29 17.03 -11.40
CA SER A 2 -2.04 16.72 -10.70
C SER A 2 -1.76 15.23 -10.86
N ASP A 3 -0.72 14.89 -11.61
CA ASP A 3 -0.27 13.52 -11.75
C ASP A 3 0.12 12.99 -10.36
N VAL A 4 -0.45 11.84 -10.01
CA VAL A 4 -0.15 11.19 -8.74
C VAL A 4 1.15 10.42 -8.92
N GLU A 5 2.24 10.93 -8.35
CA GLU A 5 3.55 10.30 -8.46
C GLU A 5 3.67 9.09 -7.53
N LEU A 6 3.93 7.92 -8.13
CA LEU A 6 4.19 6.65 -7.45
C LEU A 6 5.68 6.32 -7.52
N THR A 7 6.25 6.00 -6.37
CA THR A 7 7.65 5.65 -6.18
C THR A 7 7.77 4.21 -5.65
N PRO A 8 8.94 3.56 -5.77
CA PRO A 8 9.21 2.34 -5.01
C PRO A 8 9.04 2.57 -3.50
N VAL A 9 8.64 1.53 -2.76
CA VAL A 9 8.53 1.61 -1.29
C VAL A 9 9.87 2.02 -0.70
N ARG A 10 9.86 3.11 0.07
CA ARG A 10 11.09 3.62 0.70
C ARG A 10 11.57 2.65 1.78
N PRO A 11 12.90 2.45 1.96
CA PRO A 11 13.44 1.48 2.94
C PRO A 11 12.88 1.62 4.36
N ALA A 12 12.67 2.86 4.83
CA ALA A 12 12.12 3.15 6.17
C ALA A 12 10.65 2.71 6.36
N HIS A 13 9.97 2.33 5.28
CA HIS A 13 8.55 2.01 5.29
C HIS A 13 8.25 0.61 4.75
N VAL A 14 9.26 -0.21 4.50
CA VAL A 14 9.09 -1.62 4.12
C VAL A 14 8.27 -2.35 5.17
N PHE A 15 7.40 -3.24 4.72
CA PHE A 15 6.59 -4.13 5.54
C PHE A 15 6.44 -5.48 4.84
N ASP A 16 5.90 -6.49 5.53
CA ASP A 16 5.68 -7.81 4.97
C ASP A 16 4.48 -7.79 4.01
N GLU A 17 4.77 -7.71 2.71
CA GLU A 17 3.77 -7.70 1.64
C GLU A 17 3.04 -9.04 1.52
N ALA A 18 3.69 -10.16 1.85
CA ALA A 18 3.07 -11.49 1.79
C ALA A 18 2.04 -11.66 2.92
N ALA A 19 2.36 -11.19 4.13
CA ALA A 19 1.40 -11.15 5.23
C ALA A 19 0.20 -10.24 4.91
N LEU A 20 0.44 -9.08 4.29
CA LEU A 20 -0.64 -8.20 3.83
C LEU A 20 -1.50 -8.87 2.76
N GLU A 21 -0.90 -9.50 1.76
CA GLU A 21 -1.64 -10.23 0.71
C GLU A 21 -2.49 -11.36 1.30
N ALA A 22 -1.96 -12.11 2.26
CA ALA A 22 -2.71 -13.15 2.96
C ALA A 22 -3.94 -12.57 3.69
N TYR A 23 -3.77 -11.45 4.39
CA TYR A 23 -4.87 -10.73 5.05
C TYR A 23 -5.91 -10.21 4.05
N MET A 24 -5.48 -9.60 2.95
CA MET A 24 -6.41 -9.08 1.94
C MET A 24 -7.25 -10.18 1.29
N ARG A 25 -6.69 -11.37 1.08
CA ARG A 25 -7.43 -12.53 0.56
C ARG A 25 -8.57 -12.98 1.47
N THR A 26 -8.43 -12.81 2.79
CA THR A 26 -9.47 -13.18 3.75
C THR A 26 -10.51 -12.09 3.92
N GLU A 27 -10.08 -10.83 3.98
CA GLU A 27 -10.96 -9.71 4.33
C GLU A 27 -11.67 -9.08 3.14
N ILE A 28 -11.03 -9.06 1.96
CA ILE A 28 -11.55 -8.36 0.80
C ILE A 28 -12.22 -9.37 -0.14
N GLY A 29 -13.55 -9.41 -0.10
CA GLY A 29 -14.35 -10.20 -1.01
C GLY A 29 -14.01 -9.90 -2.47
N GLY A 30 -13.71 -10.94 -3.25
CA GLY A 30 -13.37 -10.79 -4.66
C GLY A 30 -11.90 -10.45 -4.94
N TYR A 31 -11.04 -10.31 -3.93
CA TYR A 31 -9.61 -10.08 -4.12
C TYR A 31 -8.97 -11.09 -5.10
N ARG A 32 -8.08 -10.59 -5.96
CA ARG A 32 -7.34 -11.38 -6.95
C ARG A 32 -5.85 -11.06 -6.90
N PRO A 33 -4.97 -12.02 -6.67
CA PRO A 33 -3.51 -11.81 -6.75
C PRO A 33 -3.02 -11.73 -8.21
N PRO A 34 -1.76 -11.31 -8.45
CA PRO A 34 -0.79 -10.82 -7.47
C PRO A 34 -1.05 -9.37 -7.08
N MET A 35 -0.59 -8.96 -5.88
CA MET A 35 -0.56 -7.56 -5.48
C MET A 35 0.81 -6.95 -5.76
N LYS A 36 0.81 -5.73 -6.31
CA LYS A 36 1.99 -4.87 -6.43
C LYS A 36 1.84 -3.68 -5.49
N VAL A 37 2.90 -3.36 -4.75
CA VAL A 37 2.92 -2.23 -3.83
C VAL A 37 3.80 -1.10 -4.39
N GLN A 38 3.27 0.12 -4.38
CA GLN A 38 4.01 1.35 -4.67
C GLN A 38 3.68 2.42 -3.62
N GLN A 39 4.60 3.33 -3.36
CA GLN A 39 4.42 4.40 -2.39
C GLN A 39 4.08 5.71 -3.09
N PHE A 40 3.09 6.45 -2.59
CA PHE A 40 2.84 7.81 -3.05
C PHE A 40 4.00 8.74 -2.64
N GLU A 41 4.41 9.65 -3.53
CA GLU A 41 5.51 10.58 -3.21
C GLU A 41 5.17 11.51 -2.02
N GLY A 42 3.91 11.97 -1.97
CA GLY A 42 3.34 12.75 -0.87
C GLY A 42 2.97 11.92 0.37
N GLY A 43 2.59 12.59 1.47
CA GLY A 43 2.10 11.92 2.68
C GLY A 43 3.18 11.52 3.69
N GLN A 44 4.21 12.36 3.88
CA GLN A 44 5.33 12.08 4.80
C GLN A 44 4.90 11.76 6.25
N SER A 45 3.81 12.36 6.75
CA SER A 45 3.33 12.11 8.12
C SER A 45 2.48 10.83 8.26
N ASN A 46 2.00 10.25 7.16
CA ASN A 46 1.25 8.99 7.15
C ASN A 46 1.63 8.24 5.88
N PRO A 47 2.61 7.32 5.92
CA PRO A 47 3.05 6.58 4.75
C PRO A 47 1.85 5.96 4.04
N THR A 48 1.65 6.37 2.78
CA THR A 48 0.49 5.96 1.98
C THR A 48 1.00 5.19 0.75
N PHE A 49 0.33 4.07 0.44
CA PHE A 49 0.73 3.14 -0.61
C PHE A 49 -0.46 2.85 -1.53
N MET A 50 -0.16 2.69 -2.82
CA MET A 50 -1.05 2.07 -3.78
C MET A 50 -0.79 0.55 -3.76
N LEU A 51 -1.86 -0.22 -3.60
CA LEU A 51 -1.87 -1.66 -3.79
C LEU A 51 -2.64 -1.93 -5.09
N GLU A 52 -1.97 -2.49 -6.09
CA GLU A 52 -2.58 -2.79 -7.38
C GLU A 52 -2.67 -4.31 -7.58
N THR A 53 -3.86 -4.77 -7.95
CA THR A 53 -4.13 -6.14 -8.39
C THR A 53 -4.57 -6.13 -9.86
N PRO A 54 -4.73 -7.31 -10.51
CA PRO A 54 -5.22 -7.33 -11.89
C PRO A 54 -6.62 -6.72 -12.08
N THR A 55 -7.43 -6.68 -11.02
CA THR A 55 -8.84 -6.24 -11.10
C THR A 55 -9.08 -4.90 -10.40
N ASP A 56 -8.29 -4.57 -9.39
CA ASP A 56 -8.61 -3.51 -8.44
C ASP A 56 -7.37 -2.71 -8.01
N ARG A 57 -7.64 -1.54 -7.45
CA ARG A 57 -6.63 -0.68 -6.82
C ARG A 57 -7.11 -0.26 -5.44
N TYR A 58 -6.23 -0.34 -4.46
CA TYR A 58 -6.50 0.02 -3.07
C TYR A 58 -5.49 1.06 -2.58
N VAL A 59 -5.89 1.84 -1.59
CA VAL A 59 -5.01 2.75 -0.87
C VAL A 59 -4.80 2.23 0.54
N LEU A 60 -3.55 1.92 0.89
CA LEU A 60 -3.14 1.59 2.25
C LEU A 60 -2.54 2.83 2.90
N ARG A 61 -3.04 3.17 4.09
CA ARG A 61 -2.47 4.24 4.92
C ARG A 61 -1.95 3.64 6.22
N LYS A 62 -0.65 3.70 6.42
CA LYS A 62 0.01 3.17 7.62
C LYS A 62 0.10 4.25 8.69
N GLN A 63 -0.13 3.86 9.94
CA GLN A 63 0.11 4.73 11.09
C GLN A 63 1.60 5.12 11.14
N PRO A 64 1.95 6.39 11.43
CA PRO A 64 3.34 6.79 11.54
C PRO A 64 4.05 6.06 12.69
N PRO A 65 5.36 5.79 12.55
CA PRO A 65 6.14 5.29 13.68
C PRO A 65 6.26 6.38 14.75
N GLY A 66 5.74 6.11 15.95
CA GLY A 66 5.78 7.01 17.11
C GLY A 66 4.66 6.73 18.11
N GLU A 67 4.76 7.28 19.32
CA GLU A 67 3.63 7.33 20.26
C GLU A 67 2.62 8.40 19.80
N LEU A 68 1.32 8.09 19.93
CA LEU A 68 0.21 9.04 19.73
C LEU A 68 -0.11 9.78 21.02
#